data_AF-A0A9E6ZPL6-F1
#
_entry.id   AF-A0A9E6ZPL6-F1
#
_cell.length_a   1.000
_cell.length_b   1.000
_cell.length_c   1.000
_cell.angle_alpha   90.00
_cell.angle_beta   90.00
_cell.angle_gamma   90.00
#
_symmetry.space_group_name_H-M   'P 1'
#
loop_
_entity.id
_entity.type
_entity.pdbx_description
1 polymer ?
#
loop_
_entity_poly.entity_id
_entity_poly.type
_entity_poly.pdbx_seq_one_letter_code
_entity_poly.pdbx_strand_id
1 'polypeptide(L)'
;MKTPKDANAPWSSEALKAVLALESSPGTPGEPTPLHWLPRIALLSGMRLNEICSLEAVDIQEADGVRYFNIPAGKTESSVRVVPIHSSLQAFVELCPPSGFLFPNLTPGGPDRKRSWYIGRDFGRSTKQIEG
;
A
#
# COMPACT_ATOMS: atom_id res chain seq x y z
N MET A 1 3.06 -24.50 -25.85
CA MET A 1 3.13 -24.84 -24.42
C MET A 1 3.32 -23.51 -23.67
N LYS A 2 2.34 -23.04 -22.86
CA LYS A 2 2.51 -21.81 -22.07
C LYS A 2 3.56 -22.12 -20.98
N THR A 3 4.72 -21.47 -21.03
CA THR A 3 5.74 -21.59 -19.99
C THR A 3 5.12 -21.19 -18.65
N PRO A 4 5.32 -21.95 -17.56
CA PRO A 4 4.85 -21.54 -16.24
C PRO A 4 5.44 -20.18 -15.91
N LYS A 5 4.59 -19.22 -15.55
CA LYS A 5 5.03 -17.91 -15.05
C LYS A 5 5.80 -18.15 -13.76
N ASP A 6 7.05 -17.70 -13.69
CA ASP A 6 7.76 -17.64 -12.42
C ASP A 6 6.96 -16.74 -11.48
N ALA A 7 6.56 -17.29 -10.34
CA ALA A 7 5.77 -16.57 -9.34
C ALA A 7 6.48 -15.31 -8.82
N ASN A 8 7.81 -15.24 -8.99
CA ASN A 8 8.65 -14.12 -8.58
C ASN A 8 9.09 -13.21 -9.73
N ALA A 9 8.61 -13.44 -10.96
CA ALA A 9 8.91 -12.56 -12.08
C ALA A 9 8.42 -11.12 -11.79
N PRO A 10 9.21 -10.09 -12.11
CA PRO A 10 8.73 -8.72 -12.09
C PRO A 10 7.51 -8.54 -13.00
N TRP A 11 6.61 -7.65 -12.62
CA TRP A 11 5.45 -7.31 -13.43
C TRP A 11 5.89 -6.53 -14.67
N SER A 12 5.31 -6.85 -15.83
CA SER A 12 5.48 -6.02 -17.03
C SER A 12 4.87 -4.64 -16.83
N SER A 13 5.28 -3.65 -17.64
CA SER A 13 4.68 -2.32 -17.61
C SER A 13 3.18 -2.35 -17.91
N GLU A 14 2.74 -3.25 -18.79
CA GLU A 14 1.33 -3.46 -19.15
C GLU A 14 0.54 -4.01 -17.97
N ALA A 15 1.10 -5.01 -17.27
CA ALA A 15 0.46 -5.59 -16.09
C ALA A 15 0.38 -4.57 -14.95
N LEU A 16 1.44 -3.76 -14.74
CA LEU A 16 1.41 -2.67 -13.76
C LEU A 16 0.33 -1.63 -14.10
N LYS A 17 0.22 -1.21 -15.37
CA LYS A 17 -0.85 -0.30 -15.81
C LYS A 17 -2.23 -0.89 -15.53
N ALA A 18 -2.43 -2.18 -15.80
CA ALA A 18 -3.69 -2.86 -15.51
C ALA A 18 -4.00 -2.90 -14.00
N VAL A 19 -3.01 -3.17 -13.15
CA VAL A 19 -3.17 -3.12 -11.68
C VAL A 19 -3.58 -1.75 -11.21
N LEU A 20 -2.88 -0.71 -11.66
CA LEU A 20 -3.15 0.67 -11.25
C LEU A 20 -4.52 1.17 -11.72
N ALA A 21 -5.11 0.51 -12.72
CA ALA A 21 -6.44 0.80 -13.25
C ALA A 21 -7.57 -0.06 -12.64
N LEU A 22 -7.28 -1.04 -11.77
CA LEU A 22 -8.29 -1.91 -11.15
C LEU A 22 -9.34 -1.15 -10.34
N GLU A 23 -8.91 -0.06 -9.70
CA GLU A 23 -9.76 0.81 -8.91
C GLU A 23 -9.46 2.25 -9.27
N SER A 24 -10.45 2.95 -9.84
CA SER A 24 -10.30 4.32 -10.32
C SER A 24 -10.59 5.34 -9.24
N SER A 25 -11.39 4.99 -8.22
CA SER A 25 -11.77 5.91 -7.16
C SER A 25 -10.66 6.04 -6.12
N PRO A 26 -10.09 7.24 -5.89
CA PRO A 26 -9.10 7.45 -4.83
C PRO A 26 -9.73 7.42 -3.43
N GLY A 27 -11.07 7.45 -3.32
CA GLY A 27 -11.80 7.55 -2.06
C GLY A 27 -12.22 8.99 -1.75
N THR A 28 -12.62 9.21 -0.51
CA THR A 28 -13.08 10.51 0.01
C THR A 28 -12.18 10.98 1.15
N PRO A 29 -12.21 12.29 1.51
CA PRO A 29 -11.42 12.78 2.64
C PRO A 29 -11.71 11.99 3.92
N GLY A 30 -10.67 11.47 4.55
CA GLY A 30 -10.74 10.60 5.73
C GLY A 30 -10.89 9.11 5.41
N GLU A 31 -11.28 8.73 4.20
CA GLU A 31 -11.48 7.34 3.78
C GLU A 31 -10.85 7.05 2.40
N PRO A 32 -9.51 7.01 2.29
CA PRO A 32 -8.85 6.62 1.06
C PRO A 32 -9.23 5.20 0.62
N THR A 33 -9.46 4.98 -0.66
CA THR A 33 -9.78 3.64 -1.18
C THR A 33 -8.54 2.74 -1.17
N PRO A 34 -8.51 1.62 -0.43
CA PRO A 34 -7.30 0.81 -0.30
C PRO A 34 -6.78 0.21 -1.62
N LEU A 35 -7.66 -0.33 -2.47
CA LEU A 35 -7.23 -0.93 -3.74
C LEU A 35 -6.70 0.10 -4.75
N HIS A 36 -7.09 1.37 -4.62
CA HIS A 36 -6.50 2.44 -5.42
C HIS A 36 -5.07 2.75 -4.95
N TRP A 37 -4.89 2.96 -3.65
CA TRP A 37 -3.63 3.52 -3.12
C TRP A 37 -2.57 2.49 -2.77
N LEU A 38 -2.94 1.29 -2.28
CA LEU A 38 -1.96 0.28 -1.86
C LEU A 38 -0.96 -0.10 -2.96
N PRO A 39 -1.37 -0.35 -4.23
CA PRO A 39 -0.41 -0.67 -5.29
C PRO A 39 0.50 0.52 -5.65
N ARG A 40 -0.03 1.75 -5.58
CA ARG A 40 0.72 2.99 -5.85
C ARG A 40 1.79 3.23 -4.79
N ILE A 41 1.41 3.08 -3.51
CA ILE A 41 2.35 3.20 -2.40
C ILE A 41 3.42 2.12 -2.52
N ALA A 42 3.04 0.84 -2.67
CA ALA A 42 4.00 -0.26 -2.79
C ALA A 42 4.99 -0.06 -3.95
N LEU A 43 4.51 0.39 -5.11
CA LEU A 43 5.34 0.65 -6.29
C LEU A 43 6.37 1.77 -6.04
N LEU A 44 5.97 2.85 -5.36
CA LEU A 44 6.80 4.04 -5.18
C LEU A 44 7.67 4.00 -3.93
N SER A 45 7.34 3.15 -2.96
CA SER A 45 8.00 3.09 -1.64
C SER A 45 8.73 1.77 -1.36
N GLY A 46 8.39 0.69 -2.08
CA GLY A 46 8.92 -0.66 -1.81
C GLY A 46 8.49 -1.24 -0.46
N MET A 47 7.49 -0.66 0.20
CA MET A 47 7.00 -1.12 1.50
C MET A 47 6.22 -2.42 1.39
N ARG A 48 6.24 -3.23 2.47
CA ARG A 48 5.42 -4.44 2.57
C ARG A 48 3.96 -4.06 2.78
N LEU A 49 3.05 -4.87 2.24
CA LEU A 49 1.60 -4.65 2.39
C LEU A 49 1.19 -4.41 3.86
N ASN A 50 1.68 -5.24 4.79
CA ASN A 50 1.31 -5.09 6.20
C ASN A 50 1.87 -3.81 6.84
N GLU A 51 3.04 -3.31 6.39
CA GLU A 51 3.59 -2.03 6.87
C GLU A 51 2.66 -0.89 6.41
N ILE A 52 2.24 -0.90 5.14
CA ILE A 52 1.35 0.13 4.59
C ILE A 52 -0.02 0.10 5.29
N CYS A 53 -0.61 -1.08 5.47
CA CYS A 53 -1.93 -1.23 6.09
C CYS A 53 -1.97 -0.89 7.59
N SER A 54 -0.82 -0.86 8.26
CA SER A 54 -0.71 -0.50 9.68
C SER A 54 -0.35 0.95 9.94
N LEU A 55 -0.01 1.74 8.91
CA LEU A 55 0.33 3.14 9.08
C LEU A 55 -0.82 3.94 9.69
N GLU A 56 -0.45 4.86 10.58
CA GLU A 56 -1.32 5.87 11.16
C GLU A 56 -0.92 7.27 10.71
N ALA A 57 -1.80 8.25 10.92
CA ALA A 57 -1.53 9.65 10.60
C ALA A 57 -0.24 10.17 11.29
N VAL A 58 0.06 9.66 12.49
CA VAL A 58 1.29 9.98 13.24
C VAL A 58 2.57 9.46 12.60
N ASP A 59 2.45 8.50 11.68
CA ASP A 59 3.59 7.94 10.93
C ASP A 59 3.91 8.77 9.68
N ILE A 60 3.06 9.74 9.31
CA ILE A 60 3.39 10.73 8.28
C ILE A 60 4.10 11.88 8.97
N GLN A 61 5.40 12.01 8.73
CA GLN A 61 6.24 13.03 9.34
C GLN A 61 6.94 13.86 8.27
N GLU A 62 7.53 14.97 8.67
CA GLU A 62 8.23 15.89 7.79
C GLU A 62 9.58 16.29 8.39
N ALA A 63 10.62 16.27 7.58
CA ALA A 63 11.95 16.77 7.93
C ALA A 63 12.56 17.45 6.69
N ASP A 64 13.18 18.61 6.88
CA ASP A 64 13.80 19.39 5.80
C ASP A 64 12.89 19.62 4.58
N GLY A 65 11.58 19.81 4.82
CA GLY A 65 10.57 20.01 3.78
C GLY A 65 10.19 18.76 2.99
N VAL A 66 10.64 17.58 3.40
CA VAL A 66 10.32 16.29 2.78
C VAL A 66 9.45 15.48 3.73
N ARG A 67 8.23 15.15 3.29
CA ARG A 67 7.37 14.21 4.01
C ARG A 67 7.83 12.77 3.81
N TYR A 68 7.73 11.96 4.86
CA TYR A 68 8.11 10.55 4.84
C TYR A 68 7.14 9.71 5.68
N PHE A 69 7.03 8.42 5.33
CA PHE A 69 6.46 7.40 6.19
C PHE A 69 7.53 6.97 7.19
N ASN A 70 7.28 7.17 8.47
CA ASN A 70 8.07 6.61 9.55
C ASN A 70 7.60 5.17 9.79
N ILE A 71 8.45 4.18 9.53
CA ILE A 71 8.09 2.77 9.71
C ILE A 71 8.62 2.33 11.08
N PRO A 72 7.77 2.21 12.11
CA PRO A 72 8.20 1.80 13.43
C PRO A 72 8.70 0.35 13.42
N ALA A 73 9.48 0.00 14.44
CA ALA A 73 10.11 -1.31 14.54
C ALA A 73 9.09 -2.44 14.37
N GLY A 74 9.33 -3.31 13.39
CA GLY A 74 8.67 -4.60 13.30
C GLY A 74 9.26 -5.59 14.31
N LYS A 75 9.74 -6.74 13.84
CA LYS A 75 10.29 -7.81 14.71
C LYS A 75 11.70 -7.54 15.24
N THR A 76 12.46 -6.60 14.64
CA THR A 76 13.85 -6.27 15.00
C THR A 76 14.13 -4.78 14.82
N GLU A 77 15.09 -4.22 15.56
CA GLU A 77 15.54 -2.82 15.42
C GLU A 77 15.97 -2.46 13.99
N SER A 78 16.53 -3.42 13.26
CA SER A 78 16.95 -3.27 11.86
C SER A 78 15.81 -3.05 10.85
N SER A 79 14.55 -3.15 11.28
CA SER A 79 13.38 -2.91 10.42
C SER A 79 12.85 -1.48 10.49
N VAL A 80 13.32 -0.70 11.46
CA VAL A 80 13.02 0.73 11.58
C VAL A 80 13.66 1.46 10.40
N ARG A 81 12.85 2.21 9.66
CA ARG A 81 13.32 3.05 8.56
C ARG A 81 12.34 4.17 8.29
N VAL A 82 12.83 5.20 7.62
CA VAL A 82 11.99 6.25 7.02
C VAL A 82 11.92 6.03 5.52
N VAL A 83 10.75 6.30 4.92
CA VAL A 83 10.54 6.17 3.48
C VAL A 83 9.96 7.47 2.93
N PRO A 84 10.68 8.24 2.09
CA PRO A 84 10.17 9.48 1.52
C PRO A 84 8.85 9.27 0.77
N ILE A 85 7.91 10.21 0.91
CA ILE A 85 6.64 10.19 0.20
C ILE A 85 6.86 10.80 -1.19
N HIS A 86 6.77 9.95 -2.22
CA HIS A 86 6.86 10.40 -3.61
C HIS A 86 5.78 11.43 -3.95
N SER A 87 6.08 12.42 -4.79
CA SER A 87 5.15 13.52 -5.13
C SER A 87 3.82 13.04 -5.72
N SER A 88 3.81 11.92 -6.45
CA SER A 88 2.57 11.30 -6.95
C SER A 88 1.63 10.75 -5.87
N LEU A 89 2.05 10.71 -4.61
CA LEU A 89 1.25 10.30 -3.46
C LEU A 89 0.71 11.49 -2.64
N GLN A 90 0.93 12.74 -3.05
CA GLN A 90 0.43 13.90 -2.27
C GLN A 90 -1.09 13.89 -2.13
N ALA A 91 -1.83 13.56 -3.20
CA ALA A 91 -3.28 13.40 -3.14
C ALA A 91 -3.73 12.31 -2.15
N PHE A 92 -2.94 11.26 -1.94
CA PHE A 92 -3.22 10.27 -0.90
C PHE A 92 -3.08 10.87 0.49
N VAL A 93 -1.98 11.61 0.74
CA VAL A 93 -1.73 12.26 2.03
C VAL A 93 -2.83 13.26 2.37
N GLU A 94 -3.32 14.01 1.38
CA GLU A 94 -4.45 14.95 1.56
C GLU A 94 -5.79 14.26 1.86
N LEU A 95 -5.99 13.04 1.40
CA LEU A 95 -7.18 12.23 1.70
C LEU A 95 -7.09 11.52 3.05
N CYS A 96 -5.90 11.39 3.63
CA CYS A 96 -5.74 10.66 4.88
C CYS A 96 -6.50 11.34 6.04
N PRO A 97 -7.05 10.55 6.98
CA PRO A 97 -7.66 11.12 8.17
C PRO A 97 -6.63 11.86 9.03
N PRO A 98 -7.05 12.88 9.82
CA PRO A 98 -6.12 13.66 10.64
C PRO A 98 -5.58 12.87 11.85
N SER A 99 -6.16 11.71 12.18
CA SER A 99 -5.70 10.83 13.26
C SER A 99 -6.12 9.38 12.99
N GLY A 100 -5.44 8.43 13.63
CA GLY A 100 -5.68 6.99 13.47
C GLY A 100 -5.11 6.43 12.15
N PHE A 101 -5.58 5.25 11.75
CA PHE A 101 -5.08 4.54 10.57
C PHE A 101 -5.32 5.30 9.27
N LEU A 102 -4.33 5.31 8.36
CA LEU A 102 -4.46 5.93 7.04
C LEU A 102 -5.57 5.30 6.18
N PHE A 103 -5.84 4.01 6.41
CA PHE A 103 -6.95 3.27 5.79
C PHE A 103 -7.91 2.77 6.87
N PRO A 104 -8.82 3.61 7.40
CA PRO A 104 -9.66 3.26 8.56
C PRO A 104 -10.64 2.13 8.27
N ASN A 105 -11.10 2.01 7.02
CA ASN A 105 -12.04 0.99 6.54
C ASN A 105 -11.45 -0.43 6.39
N LEU A 106 -10.14 -0.62 6.57
CA LEU A 106 -9.55 -1.97 6.59
C LEU A 106 -9.97 -2.72 7.85
N THR A 107 -10.56 -3.90 7.65
CA THR A 107 -10.95 -4.80 8.73
C THR A 107 -9.79 -5.75 9.07
N PRO A 108 -9.33 -5.81 10.33
CA PRO A 108 -8.33 -6.79 10.76
C PRO A 108 -8.85 -8.23 10.67
N GLY A 109 -7.99 -9.18 10.32
CA GLY A 109 -8.37 -10.60 10.20
C GLY A 109 -7.20 -11.57 10.37
N GLY A 110 -7.52 -12.87 10.35
CA GLY A 110 -6.54 -13.94 10.53
C GLY A 110 -6.10 -14.15 11.99
N PRO A 111 -5.23 -15.15 12.25
CA PRO A 111 -4.77 -15.49 13.59
C PRO A 111 -4.03 -14.35 14.31
N ASP A 112 -3.35 -13.48 13.56
CA ASP A 112 -2.57 -12.35 14.06
C ASP A 112 -3.33 -11.01 13.98
N ARG A 113 -4.61 -11.02 13.59
CA ARG A 113 -5.46 -9.84 13.43
C ARG A 113 -4.80 -8.75 12.58
N LYS A 114 -4.07 -9.11 11.52
CA LYS A 114 -3.49 -8.12 10.62
C LYS A 114 -4.55 -7.37 9.81
N ARG A 115 -4.37 -6.06 9.68
CA ARG A 115 -5.19 -5.19 8.80
C ARG A 115 -5.03 -5.54 7.31
N SER A 116 -3.91 -6.14 6.93
CA SER A 116 -3.65 -6.56 5.55
C SER A 116 -4.35 -7.85 5.12
N TRP A 117 -4.98 -8.59 6.06
CA TRP A 117 -5.45 -9.96 5.82
C TRP A 117 -6.45 -10.07 4.67
N TYR A 118 -7.58 -9.36 4.77
CA TYR A 118 -8.62 -9.45 3.75
C TYR A 118 -8.22 -8.73 2.46
N ILE A 119 -7.63 -7.55 2.57
CA ILE A 119 -7.26 -6.76 1.40
C ILE A 119 -6.18 -7.43 0.54
N GLY A 120 -5.23 -8.17 1.15
CA GLY A 120 -4.25 -8.96 0.40
C GLY A 120 -4.90 -10.10 -0.40
N ARG A 121 -5.93 -10.75 0.17
CA ARG A 121 -6.72 -11.75 -0.54
C ARG A 121 -7.53 -11.14 -1.68
N ASP A 122 -8.15 -9.99 -1.44
CA ASP A 122 -8.97 -9.31 -2.43
C ASP A 122 -8.09 -8.79 -3.58
N PHE A 123 -6.93 -8.21 -3.28
CA PHE A 123 -5.93 -7.85 -4.29
C PHE A 123 -5.47 -9.06 -5.12
N GLY A 124 -5.15 -10.18 -4.47
CA GLY A 124 -4.77 -11.42 -5.17
C GLY A 124 -5.87 -11.97 -6.08
N ARG A 125 -7.15 -11.78 -5.71
CA ARG A 125 -8.30 -12.15 -6.56
C ARG A 125 -8.43 -11.21 -7.76
N SER A 126 -8.35 -9.90 -7.53
CA SER A 126 -8.50 -8.88 -8.59
C SER A 126 -7.38 -8.95 -9.63
N THR A 127 -6.20 -9.39 -9.22
CA THR A 127 -5.02 -9.48 -10.10
C THR A 127 -4.88 -10.82 -10.83
N LYS A 128 -5.66 -11.84 -10.46
CA LYS A 128 -5.55 -13.20 -11.02
C LYS A 128 -5.69 -13.27 -12.53
N GLN A 129 -6.43 -12.34 -13.13
CA GLN A 129 -6.68 -12.28 -14.58
C GLN A 129 -5.72 -11.36 -15.33
N ILE A 130 -4.82 -10.65 -14.65
CA ILE A 130 -3.85 -9.77 -15.30
C ILE A 130 -2.69 -10.61 -15.83
N GLU A 131 -2.56 -10.68 -17.15
CA GLU A 131 -1.42 -11.31 -17.81
C GLU A 131 -0.21 -10.37 -17.82
N GLY A 132 1.00 -10.93 -17.65
CA GLY A 132 2.27 -10.20 -17.62
C GLY A 132 3.14 -10.59 -16.44
#